data_AF-A0A4Y2G9U4-F1
#
_entry.id   AF-A0A4Y2G9U4-F1
#
_cell.length_a   1.000
_cell.length_b   1.000
_cell.length_c   1.000
_cell.angle_alpha   90.00
_cell.angle_beta   90.00
_cell.angle_gamma   90.00
#
_symmetry.space_group_name_H-M   'P 1'
#
loop_
_entity.id
_entity.type
_entity.pdbx_description
1 polymer ?
#
loop_
_entity_poly.entity_id
_entity_poly.type
_entity_poly.pdbx_seq_one_letter_code
_entity_poly.pdbx_strand_id
1 'polypeptide(L)'
;MNIICQFCKSKNFVAEPPSDGKFTSCCRKGKIKLEKPSDAQGNDLLYPNFLLDLLTNPNNPDYKNFHYNIRSYNSAVSFASMGAKVVDFSGGGPYVFKVHSQICHRTSHIQSMNGQAPQHAQLYVIDSTQATEIRVNHPAGEQCNVRILDQIDRFFRQHNRLSDTYRMLREI
;
A
#
# COMPACT_ATOMS: atom_id res chain seq x y z
N MET A 1 -20.98 6.72 2.07
CA MET A 1 -21.06 6.40 0.63
C MET A 1 -22.21 5.43 0.45
N ASN A 2 -23.36 5.90 -0.02
CA ASN A 2 -24.61 5.15 0.08
C ASN A 2 -25.21 4.82 -1.29
N ILE A 3 -24.62 5.31 -2.38
CA ILE A 3 -25.06 4.98 -3.75
C ILE A 3 -24.20 3.86 -4.30
N ILE A 4 -24.83 2.76 -4.70
CA ILE A 4 -24.14 1.56 -5.17
C ILE A 4 -24.20 1.52 -6.70
N CYS A 5 -23.05 1.37 -7.35
CA CYS A 5 -23.01 1.17 -8.80
C CYS A 5 -23.67 -0.16 -9.17
N GLN A 6 -24.64 -0.14 -10.09
CA GLN A 6 -25.36 -1.34 -10.51
C GLN A 6 -24.44 -2.42 -11.13
N PHE A 7 -23.37 -2.01 -11.81
CA PHE A 7 -22.46 -2.89 -12.55
C PHE A 7 -21.36 -3.50 -11.68
N CYS A 8 -20.56 -2.68 -10.98
CA CYS A 8 -19.40 -3.15 -10.22
C CYS A 8 -19.57 -3.09 -8.69
N LYS A 9 -20.73 -2.67 -8.20
CA LYS A 9 -21.06 -2.55 -6.77
C LYS A 9 -20.17 -1.60 -5.97
N SER A 10 -19.41 -0.72 -6.62
CA SER A 10 -18.69 0.35 -5.93
C SER A 10 -19.64 1.22 -5.12
N LYS A 11 -19.20 1.64 -3.93
CA LYS A 11 -19.93 2.61 -3.09
C LYS A 11 -19.46 4.02 -3.47
N ASN A 12 -20.42 4.91 -3.75
CA ASN A 12 -20.17 6.26 -4.21
C ASN A 12 -20.85 7.26 -3.26
N PHE A 13 -20.37 8.51 -3.27
CA PHE A 13 -21.00 9.61 -2.56
C PHE A 13 -22.31 10.02 -3.25
N VAL A 14 -23.20 10.65 -2.49
CA VAL A 14 -24.53 11.04 -2.99
C VAL A 14 -24.47 12.11 -4.08
N ALA A 15 -23.40 12.91 -4.11
CA ALA A 15 -23.20 13.99 -5.09
C ALA A 15 -22.49 13.54 -6.39
N GLU A 16 -22.02 12.29 -6.46
CA GLU A 16 -21.30 11.73 -7.63
C GLU A 16 -22.17 11.12 -8.74
N PRO A 17 -23.44 10.71 -8.54
CA PRO A 17 -24.22 10.12 -9.61
C PRO A 17 -24.45 11.10 -10.77
N PRO A 18 -24.13 10.71 -12.02
CA PRO A 18 -24.52 11.48 -13.19
C PRO A 18 -26.03 11.39 -13.43
N SER A 19 -26.58 12.28 -14.28
CA SER A 19 -28.02 12.35 -14.57
C SER A 19 -28.61 11.04 -15.11
N ASP A 20 -27.81 10.22 -15.80
CA ASP A 20 -28.23 8.92 -16.33
C ASP A 20 -28.07 7.75 -15.32
N GLY A 21 -27.64 8.05 -14.09
CA GLY A 21 -27.41 7.08 -13.01
C GLY A 21 -26.25 6.11 -13.26
N LYS A 22 -25.46 6.28 -14.33
CA LYS A 22 -24.41 5.34 -14.74
C LYS A 22 -23.02 5.93 -14.50
N PHE A 23 -22.37 5.45 -13.44
CA PHE A 23 -21.02 5.89 -13.06
C PHE A 23 -19.97 5.59 -14.13
N THR A 24 -19.25 6.63 -14.53
CA THR A 24 -18.05 6.52 -15.37
C THR A 24 -16.80 6.23 -14.56
N SER A 25 -16.70 6.78 -13.35
CA SER A 25 -15.51 6.74 -12.48
C SER A 25 -15.11 5.32 -12.04
N CYS A 26 -16.08 4.43 -11.79
CA CYS A 26 -15.76 3.11 -11.22
C CYS A 26 -15.58 1.99 -12.26
N CYS A 27 -16.46 1.91 -13.28
CA CYS A 27 -16.44 0.82 -14.27
C CYS A 27 -16.76 1.31 -15.69
N ARG A 28 -16.66 2.62 -15.93
CA ARG A 28 -16.96 3.24 -17.23
C ARG A 28 -18.33 2.83 -17.79
N LYS A 29 -19.38 2.93 -16.95
CA LYS A 29 -20.76 2.52 -17.27
C LYS A 29 -20.88 1.03 -17.62
N GLY A 30 -20.15 0.17 -16.92
CA GLY A 30 -20.14 -1.28 -17.12
C GLY A 30 -19.25 -1.77 -18.27
N LYS A 31 -18.49 -0.87 -18.93
CA LYS A 31 -17.54 -1.26 -19.99
C LYS A 31 -16.28 -1.93 -19.46
N ILE A 32 -15.94 -1.69 -18.19
CA ILE A 32 -14.78 -2.29 -17.53
C ILE A 32 -15.29 -3.35 -16.55
N LYS A 33 -14.89 -4.60 -16.79
CA LYS A 33 -15.06 -5.69 -15.82
C LYS A 33 -13.87 -5.65 -14.87
N LEU A 34 -14.12 -5.27 -13.62
CA LEU A 34 -13.09 -5.34 -12.57
C LEU A 34 -12.98 -6.81 -12.14
N GLU A 35 -11.83 -7.41 -12.38
CA GLU A 35 -11.53 -8.74 -11.88
C GLU A 35 -11.38 -8.70 -10.37
N LYS A 36 -11.70 -9.82 -9.71
CA LYS A 36 -11.42 -9.95 -8.29
C LYS A 36 -9.90 -9.96 -8.10
N PRO A 37 -9.38 -9.35 -7.02
CA PRO A 37 -7.98 -9.51 -6.67
C PRO A 37 -7.66 -11.00 -6.55
N SER A 38 -6.55 -11.43 -7.16
CA SER A 38 -6.04 -12.79 -7.01
C SER A 38 -4.65 -12.77 -6.39
N ASP A 39 -4.33 -13.82 -5.64
CA ASP A 39 -3.01 -13.98 -5.04
C ASP A 39 -1.94 -14.41 -6.07
N ALA A 40 -0.74 -14.71 -5.58
CA ALA A 40 0.37 -15.16 -6.40
C ALA A 40 0.10 -16.50 -7.11
N GLN A 41 -0.79 -17.33 -6.58
CA GLN A 41 -1.20 -18.62 -7.12
C GLN A 41 -2.47 -18.54 -7.99
N GLY A 42 -3.09 -17.36 -8.07
CA GLY A 42 -4.30 -17.13 -8.88
C GLY A 42 -5.61 -17.41 -8.13
N ASN A 43 -5.58 -17.63 -6.82
CA ASN A 43 -6.79 -17.80 -6.02
C ASN A 43 -7.43 -16.44 -5.70
N ASP A 44 -8.75 -16.41 -5.53
CA ASP A 44 -9.48 -15.22 -5.04
C ASP A 44 -8.86 -14.73 -3.72
N LEU A 45 -8.29 -13.53 -3.73
CA LEU A 45 -7.66 -12.91 -2.57
C LEU A 45 -8.73 -12.14 -1.78
N LEU A 46 -9.07 -12.67 -0.61
CA LEU A 46 -9.93 -11.97 0.35
C LEU A 46 -9.14 -10.89 1.09
N TYR A 47 -9.85 -9.85 1.49
CA TYR A 47 -9.26 -8.81 2.33
C TYR A 47 -8.88 -9.41 3.69
N PRO A 48 -7.64 -9.28 4.16
CA PRO A 48 -7.19 -9.98 5.35
C PRO A 48 -7.82 -9.41 6.63
N ASN A 49 -8.34 -10.30 7.49
CA ASN A 49 -9.07 -9.92 8.70
C ASN A 49 -8.25 -9.06 9.66
N PHE A 50 -6.94 -9.28 9.78
CA PHE A 50 -6.09 -8.48 10.67
C PHE A 50 -6.01 -7.02 10.22
N LEU A 51 -5.90 -6.74 8.91
CA LEU A 51 -5.96 -5.37 8.39
C LEU A 51 -7.35 -4.77 8.55
N LEU A 52 -8.40 -5.59 8.39
CA LEU A 52 -9.77 -5.11 8.55
C LEU A 52 -10.02 -4.65 9.98
N ASP A 53 -9.56 -5.45 10.95
CA ASP A 53 -9.66 -5.15 12.37
C ASP A 53 -8.85 -3.88 12.72
N LEU A 54 -7.62 -3.75 12.22
CA LEU A 54 -6.81 -2.53 12.38
C LEU A 54 -7.47 -1.27 11.79
N LEU A 55 -8.22 -1.41 10.68
CA LEU A 55 -8.88 -0.29 10.02
C LEU A 55 -10.22 0.09 10.67
N THR A 56 -10.94 -0.88 11.24
CA THR A 56 -12.38 -0.72 11.55
C THR A 56 -12.76 -0.95 12.99
N ASN A 57 -11.90 -1.55 13.82
CA ASN A 57 -12.20 -1.88 15.22
C ASN A 57 -11.47 -0.94 16.19
N PRO A 58 -12.15 0.08 16.76
CA PRO A 58 -11.53 1.01 17.72
C PRO A 58 -11.09 0.36 19.04
N ASN A 59 -11.57 -0.85 19.34
CA ASN A 59 -11.20 -1.60 20.54
C ASN A 59 -9.90 -2.40 20.35
N ASN A 60 -9.39 -2.54 19.11
CA ASN A 60 -8.08 -3.13 18.90
C ASN A 60 -7.02 -2.19 19.51
N PRO A 61 -6.13 -2.67 20.40
CA PRO A 61 -5.11 -1.85 21.04
C PRO A 61 -4.17 -1.15 20.05
N ASP A 62 -3.98 -1.73 18.86
CA ASP A 62 -3.12 -1.23 17.80
C ASP A 62 -3.83 -0.25 16.85
N TYR A 63 -5.16 -0.12 16.92
CA TYR A 63 -5.96 0.73 16.03
C TYR A 63 -5.42 2.15 15.94
N LYS A 64 -5.14 2.77 17.10
CA LYS A 64 -4.65 4.16 17.16
C LYS A 64 -3.28 4.32 16.52
N ASN A 65 -2.34 3.42 16.82
CA ASN A 65 -1.00 3.48 16.25
C ASN A 65 -1.04 3.26 14.73
N PHE A 66 -1.84 2.29 14.27
CA PHE A 66 -1.98 2.01 12.85
C PHE A 66 -2.56 3.21 12.08
N HIS A 67 -3.64 3.82 12.57
CA HIS A 67 -4.26 4.98 11.91
C HIS A 67 -3.34 6.19 11.89
N TYR A 68 -2.67 6.49 13.01
CA TYR A 68 -1.75 7.64 13.09
C TYR A 68 -0.55 7.47 12.15
N ASN A 69 -0.05 6.25 12.01
CA ASN A 69 1.17 5.92 11.26
C ASN A 69 0.92 5.20 9.93
N ILE A 70 -0.31 5.20 9.39
CA ILE A 70 -0.68 4.38 8.22
C ILE A 70 0.21 4.66 7.00
N ARG A 71 0.64 5.91 6.82
CA ARG A 71 1.59 6.30 5.76
C ARG A 71 2.98 5.71 6.00
N SER A 72 3.44 5.67 7.24
CA SER A 72 4.71 5.06 7.64
C SER A 72 4.71 3.55 7.42
N TYR A 73 3.63 2.86 7.79
CA TYR A 73 3.45 1.43 7.46
C TYR A 73 3.53 1.18 5.96
N ASN A 74 2.77 1.93 5.16
CA ASN A 74 2.78 1.80 3.70
C ASN A 74 4.16 2.08 3.10
N SER A 75 4.88 3.05 3.64
CA SER A 75 6.25 3.39 3.20
C SER A 75 7.24 2.27 3.54
N ALA A 76 7.19 1.73 4.76
CA ALA A 76 8.11 0.70 5.24
C ALA A 76 8.04 -0.61 4.45
N VAL A 77 6.86 -0.96 3.94
CA VAL A 77 6.61 -2.17 3.13
C VAL A 77 6.56 -1.87 1.62
N SER A 78 6.99 -0.69 1.19
CA SER A 78 7.00 -0.34 -0.22
C SER A 78 8.16 -1.03 -0.96
N PHE A 79 7.92 -1.46 -2.20
CA PHE A 79 8.96 -2.01 -3.08
C PHE A 79 9.83 -0.93 -3.73
N ALA A 80 9.35 0.30 -3.77
CA ALA A 80 10.04 1.43 -4.37
C ALA A 80 9.68 2.72 -3.63
N SER A 81 10.64 3.65 -3.55
CA SER A 81 10.34 5.01 -3.09
C SER A 81 9.69 5.81 -4.20
N MET A 82 8.87 6.78 -3.80
CA MET A 82 8.35 7.81 -4.70
C MET A 82 9.28 9.03 -4.67
N GLY A 83 9.86 9.37 -5.82
CA GLY A 83 10.61 10.61 -6.02
C GLY A 83 9.75 11.63 -6.74
N ALA A 84 9.61 12.82 -6.18
CA ALA A 84 8.82 13.91 -6.75
C ALA A 84 9.38 15.27 -6.35
N LYS A 85 9.25 16.28 -7.23
CA LYS A 85 9.50 17.67 -6.84
C LYS A 85 8.26 18.20 -6.14
N VAL A 86 8.24 18.08 -4.81
CA VAL A 86 7.18 18.66 -3.98
C VAL A 86 7.29 20.18 -4.04
N VAL A 87 6.19 20.83 -4.38
CA VAL A 87 6.09 22.29 -4.40
C VAL A 87 5.02 22.72 -3.43
N ASP A 88 5.24 23.81 -2.72
CA ASP A 88 4.20 24.41 -1.91
C ASP A 88 3.80 25.75 -2.52
N PHE A 89 2.49 25.89 -2.74
CA PHE A 89 1.88 27.13 -3.20
C PHE A 89 0.86 27.53 -2.15
N SER A 90 0.99 28.72 -1.59
CA SER A 90 0.00 29.26 -0.67
C SER A 90 -1.36 29.40 -1.37
N GLY A 91 -2.43 28.98 -0.69
CA GLY A 91 -3.80 29.04 -1.19
C GLY A 91 -4.79 28.61 -0.12
N GLY A 92 -6.05 29.04 -0.25
CA GLY A 92 -7.11 28.64 0.66
C GLY A 92 -7.65 27.23 0.35
N GLY A 93 -7.96 26.46 1.39
CA GLY A 93 -8.63 25.16 1.27
C GLY A 93 -7.92 24.02 2.02
N PRO A 94 -8.48 22.79 1.98
CA PRO A 94 -7.85 21.61 2.57
C PRO A 94 -6.47 21.33 1.97
N TYR A 95 -5.58 20.74 2.77
CA TYR A 95 -4.24 20.37 2.31
C TYR A 95 -4.31 19.40 1.11
N VAL A 96 -3.53 19.70 0.08
CA VAL A 96 -3.32 18.84 -1.08
C VAL A 96 -1.83 18.63 -1.29
N PHE A 97 -1.42 17.38 -1.55
CA PHE A 97 -0.04 17.04 -1.89
C PHE A 97 0.26 17.52 -3.31
N LYS A 98 1.17 18.48 -3.45
CA LYS A 98 1.45 19.18 -4.71
C LYS A 98 2.81 18.77 -5.26
N VAL A 99 2.81 18.27 -6.49
CA VAL A 99 4.01 17.86 -7.23
C VAL A 99 4.14 18.69 -8.48
N HIS A 100 5.35 19.17 -8.76
CA HIS A 100 5.69 19.79 -10.03
C HIS A 100 6.42 18.80 -10.94
N SER A 101 6.08 18.82 -12.23
CA SER A 101 6.63 17.90 -13.24
C SER A 101 6.22 16.44 -12.98
N GLN A 102 7.17 15.51 -12.99
CA GLN A 102 6.91 14.07 -13.00
C GLN A 102 7.12 13.43 -11.63
N ILE A 103 6.33 12.38 -11.37
CA ILE A 103 6.58 11.42 -10.31
C ILE A 103 7.45 10.30 -10.90
N CYS A 104 8.55 9.97 -10.22
CA CYS A 104 9.39 8.83 -10.55
C CYS A 104 9.33 7.80 -9.43
N HIS A 105 9.38 6.50 -9.79
CA HIS A 105 9.56 5.43 -8.82
C HIS A 105 11.03 5.04 -8.80
N ARG A 106 11.66 5.09 -7.62
CA ARG A 106 13.05 4.70 -7.43
C ARG A 106 13.08 3.34 -6.74
N THR A 107 13.37 2.32 -7.52
CA THR A 107 13.68 0.98 -7.02
C THR A 107 15.13 0.96 -6.56
N SER A 108 15.40 0.33 -5.42
CA SER A 108 16.76 0.02 -4.99
C SER A 108 17.38 -1.04 -5.91
N HIS A 109 18.71 -1.00 -6.06
CA HIS A 109 19.45 -2.12 -6.68
C HIS A 109 19.19 -3.39 -5.86
N ILE A 110 19.18 -4.58 -6.48
CA ILE A 110 18.94 -5.82 -5.74
C ILE A 110 20.04 -6.09 -4.70
N GLN A 111 21.28 -5.75 -5.04
CA GLN A 111 22.42 -5.83 -4.12
C GLN A 111 22.56 -4.52 -3.33
N SER A 112 22.78 -4.64 -2.03
CA SER A 112 23.17 -3.51 -1.19
C SER A 112 24.52 -2.98 -1.68
N MET A 113 24.61 -1.69 -1.99
CA MET A 113 25.91 -1.07 -2.23
C MET A 113 26.69 -1.01 -0.91
N ASN A 114 27.99 -1.30 -0.96
CA ASN A 114 28.87 -1.53 0.18
C ASN A 114 28.56 -0.64 1.39
N GLY A 115 28.09 -1.24 2.48
CA GLY A 115 27.85 -0.60 3.78
C GLY A 115 26.48 0.03 3.99
N GLN A 116 25.60 0.07 2.98
CA GLN A 116 24.24 0.61 3.13
C GLN A 116 23.26 -0.45 3.64
N ALA A 117 22.38 -0.07 4.58
CA ALA A 117 21.30 -0.92 5.03
C ALA A 117 20.33 -1.23 3.86
N PRO A 118 19.79 -2.46 3.77
CA PRO A 118 18.79 -2.81 2.76
C PRO A 118 17.55 -1.90 2.82
N GLN A 119 17.02 -1.52 1.66
CA GLN A 119 15.83 -0.68 1.54
C GLN A 119 14.87 -1.19 0.46
N HIS A 120 13.58 -0.91 0.64
CA HIS A 120 12.51 -1.18 -0.32
C HIS A 120 12.50 -2.65 -0.78
N ALA A 121 12.58 -2.91 -2.10
CA ALA A 121 12.61 -4.24 -2.68
C ALA A 121 13.70 -5.16 -2.11
N GLN A 122 14.86 -4.63 -1.71
CA GLN A 122 15.94 -5.43 -1.10
C GLN A 122 15.50 -6.15 0.17
N LEU A 123 14.54 -5.58 0.92
CA LEU A 123 14.03 -6.18 2.14
C LEU A 123 13.26 -7.48 1.87
N TYR A 124 12.75 -7.68 0.66
CA TYR A 124 12.04 -8.91 0.27
C TYR A 124 12.99 -10.06 -0.08
N VAL A 125 14.29 -9.79 -0.25
CA VAL A 125 15.34 -10.78 -0.52
C VAL A 125 15.77 -11.50 0.77
N ILE A 126 15.78 -10.78 1.90
CA ILE A 126 16.18 -11.30 3.21
C ILE A 126 15.01 -11.92 3.99
N ASP A 127 15.32 -12.53 5.14
CA ASP A 127 14.30 -13.12 6.03
C ASP A 127 13.29 -12.06 6.52
N SER A 128 12.04 -12.50 6.74
CA SER A 128 10.94 -11.62 7.18
C SER A 128 11.23 -10.93 8.51
N THR A 129 11.82 -11.65 9.46
CA THR A 129 12.16 -11.14 10.79
C THR A 129 13.23 -10.06 10.67
N GLN A 130 14.31 -10.38 9.95
CA GLN A 130 15.41 -9.44 9.71
C GLN A 130 14.93 -8.19 8.95
N ALA A 131 14.08 -8.36 7.93
CA ALA A 131 13.50 -7.24 7.19
C ALA A 131 12.67 -6.33 8.09
N THR A 132 11.88 -6.91 8.99
CA THR A 132 11.04 -6.16 9.93
C THR A 132 11.90 -5.36 10.93
N GLU A 133 12.97 -5.96 11.46
CA GLU A 133 13.92 -5.25 12.32
C GLU A 133 14.55 -4.05 11.60
N ILE A 134 14.99 -4.22 10.35
CA ILE A 134 15.55 -3.12 9.56
C ILE A 134 14.50 -2.01 9.33
N ARG A 135 13.24 -2.37 9.07
CA ARG A 135 12.15 -1.40 8.87
C ARG A 135 11.87 -0.57 10.11
N VAL A 136 11.84 -1.19 11.29
CA VAL A 136 11.57 -0.49 12.56
C VAL A 136 12.73 0.42 12.96
N ASN A 137 13.96 0.00 12.69
CA ASN A 137 15.16 0.81 12.96
C ASN A 137 15.36 1.95 11.93
N HIS A 138 14.62 1.97 10.83
CA HIS A 138 14.65 3.06 9.88
C HIS A 138 13.82 4.26 10.40
N PRO A 139 14.27 5.52 10.25
CA PRO A 139 13.53 6.69 10.77
C PRO A 139 12.06 6.77 10.32
N ALA A 140 11.77 6.31 9.10
CA ALA A 140 10.39 6.27 8.60
C ALA A 140 9.49 5.22 9.29
N GLY A 141 10.07 4.21 9.94
CA GLY A 141 9.37 3.12 10.61
C GLY A 141 9.42 3.17 12.15
N GLU A 142 10.15 4.13 12.74
CA GLU A 142 10.37 4.23 14.19
C GLU A 142 9.06 4.22 15.02
N GLN A 143 8.01 4.86 14.49
CA GLN A 143 6.71 4.97 15.16
C GLN A 143 5.78 3.77 14.87
N CYS A 144 6.20 2.84 14.01
CA CYS A 144 5.41 1.67 13.65
C CYS A 144 5.56 0.58 14.72
N ASN A 145 4.44 -0.01 15.12
CA ASN A 145 4.41 -1.24 15.89
C ASN A 145 5.00 -2.40 15.05
N VAL A 146 6.07 -2.98 15.56
CA VAL A 146 6.80 -4.12 14.97
C VAL A 146 5.89 -5.31 14.64
N ARG A 147 4.90 -5.60 15.50
CA ARG A 147 3.96 -6.72 15.30
C ARG A 147 3.10 -6.51 14.06
N ILE A 148 2.62 -5.28 13.84
CA ILE A 148 1.81 -4.95 12.67
C ILE A 148 2.67 -5.01 11.41
N LEU A 149 3.89 -4.48 11.45
CA LEU A 149 4.82 -4.55 10.33
C LEU A 149 5.15 -5.99 9.93
N ASP A 150 5.42 -6.87 10.90
CA ASP A 150 5.65 -8.30 10.65
C ASP A 150 4.44 -8.97 10.00
N GLN A 151 3.22 -8.71 10.50
CA GLN A 151 1.99 -9.24 9.90
C GLN A 151 1.78 -8.78 8.45
N ILE A 152 2.03 -7.49 8.16
CA ILE A 152 1.92 -6.94 6.81
C ILE A 152 3.01 -7.54 5.88
N ASP A 153 4.26 -7.64 6.36
CA ASP A 153 5.36 -8.21 5.60
C ASP A 153 5.09 -9.66 5.21
N ARG A 154 4.68 -10.49 6.18
CA ARG A 154 4.30 -11.90 5.94
C ARG A 154 3.16 -12.02 4.95
N PHE A 155 2.12 -11.18 5.09
CA PHE A 155 1.00 -11.16 4.16
C PHE A 155 1.46 -10.85 2.73
N PHE A 156 2.33 -9.84 2.54
CA PHE A 156 2.86 -9.53 1.22
C PHE A 156 3.77 -10.63 0.68
N ARG A 157 4.61 -11.25 1.51
CA ARG A 157 5.46 -12.36 1.06
C ARG A 157 4.65 -13.57 0.61
N GLN A 158 3.50 -13.82 1.23
CA GLN A 158 2.66 -14.95 0.90
C GLN A 158 1.81 -14.73 -0.36
N HIS A 159 1.30 -13.51 -0.57
CA HIS A 159 0.27 -13.25 -1.59
C HIS A 159 0.71 -12.34 -2.74
N ASN A 160 1.80 -11.60 -2.62
CA ASN A 160 2.24 -10.65 -3.64
C ASN A 160 3.29 -11.29 -4.57
N ARG A 161 2.96 -11.39 -5.85
CA ARG A 161 3.84 -11.92 -6.92
C ARG A 161 5.20 -11.23 -7.01
N LEU A 162 5.27 -9.94 -6.66
CA LEU A 162 6.52 -9.20 -6.63
C LEU A 162 7.43 -9.72 -5.52
N SER A 163 6.89 -9.99 -4.33
CA SER A 163 7.66 -10.60 -3.23
C SER A 163 8.30 -11.91 -3.65
N ASP A 164 7.54 -12.76 -4.37
CA ASP A 164 8.06 -14.03 -4.90
C ASP A 164 9.19 -13.82 -5.90
N THR A 165 9.03 -12.83 -6.80
CA THR A 165 10.06 -12.49 -7.78
C THR A 165 11.36 -12.06 -7.11
N TYR A 166 11.30 -11.20 -6.08
CA TYR A 166 12.50 -10.77 -5.34
C TYR A 166 13.10 -11.87 -4.47
N ARG A 167 12.29 -12.80 -3.96
CA ARG A 167 12.79 -13.98 -3.25
C ARG A 167 13.59 -14.90 -4.17
N MET A 168 13.08 -15.20 -5.37
CA MET A 168 13.79 -16.03 -6.35
C MET A 168 15.11 -15.43 -6.81
N LEU A 169 15.20 -14.09 -6.88
CA LEU A 169 16.44 -13.38 -7.23
C LEU A 169 17.59 -13.59 -6.23
N ARG A 170 17.33 -14.13 -5.03
CA ARG A 170 18.37 -14.55 -4.08
C ARG A 170 18.99 -15.91 -4.42
N GLU A 171 18.23 -16.78 -5.09
CA GLU A 171 18.57 -18.18 -5.34
C GLU A 171 19.38 -18.38 -6.63
N ILE A 172 19.64 -17.28 -7.37
CA ILE A 172 20.49 -17.20 -8.56
C ILE A 172 21.84 -16.60 -8.17
#